data_AF-A0A8H7YHI3-F1
#
_entry.id   AF-A0A8H7YHI3-F1
#
_cell.length_a   1.000
_cell.length_b   1.000
_cell.length_c   1.000
_cell.angle_alpha   90.00
_cell.angle_beta   90.00
_cell.angle_gamma   90.00
#
_symmetry.space_group_name_H-M   'P 1'
#
loop_
_entity.id
_entity.type
_entity.pdbx_description
1 polymer ?
#
loop_
_entity_poly.entity_id
_entity_poly.type
_entity_poly.pdbx_seq_one_letter_code
_entity_poly.pdbx_strand_id
1 'polypeptide(L)'
;MLPALYGTLSKLWVANIDSSMVATTDAYTYIGVVVEVLNEGLPRAAWVIIGDVKRSFKSRLGIAHSLIAFQALLGLIMSVIFVSAARGFSDAFVPGAAKDVTINYVRISAFSALSSTIEVAVANSTRALDKPDIPLIISSTKFAINIVLDFLIISKFHVGSHRPTVTMQASIRLACDMTSAIVGVVYFFSITSIDKLAHKWTWRASPPSLTALLVLARPGFITFVESAIRNALYLWLVTGIVAMGSGYATAWGVFNTIRWGLIMVPVQSLENASLAFVGHAWGRWRHEIGINERRPKCGRRDLLGGVFSDPP
;
A
#
# COMPACT_ATOMS: atom_id res chain seq x y z
N MET A 1 1.88 13.03 -3.09
CA MET A 1 2.68 13.73 -4.13
C MET A 1 4.13 13.26 -4.15
N LEU A 2 4.88 13.35 -3.04
CA LEU A 2 6.30 12.97 -2.99
C LEU A 2 6.65 11.55 -3.52
N PRO A 3 5.88 10.48 -3.21
CA PRO A 3 6.17 9.14 -3.73
C PRO A 3 6.04 9.02 -5.25
N ALA A 4 5.12 9.77 -5.87
CA ALA A 4 4.91 9.77 -7.31
C ALA A 4 6.02 10.53 -8.07
N LEU A 5 6.48 11.65 -7.50
CA LEU A 5 7.63 12.39 -8.03
C LEU A 5 8.90 11.52 -7.98
N TYR A 6 9.11 10.81 -6.87
CA TYR A 6 10.22 9.88 -6.74
C TYR A 6 10.12 8.70 -7.72
N GLY A 7 8.94 8.09 -7.89
CA GLY A 7 8.75 7.01 -8.88
C GLY A 7 9.10 7.44 -10.31
N THR A 8 8.84 8.71 -10.65
CA THR A 8 9.23 9.32 -11.94
C THR A 8 10.75 9.50 -12.03
N LEU A 9 11.37 10.04 -10.97
CA LEU A 9 12.81 10.26 -10.91
C LEU A 9 13.61 8.95 -11.00
N SER A 10 13.16 7.90 -10.31
CA SER A 10 13.78 6.58 -10.34
C SER A 10 13.76 5.96 -11.74
N LYS A 11 12.65 6.12 -12.49
CA LYS A 11 12.58 5.69 -13.89
C LYS A 11 13.53 6.45 -14.80
N LEU A 12 13.71 7.75 -14.59
CA LEU A 12 14.69 8.56 -15.34
C LEU A 12 16.13 8.11 -15.09
N TRP A 13 16.46 7.70 -13.87
CA TRP A 13 17.77 7.12 -13.56
C TRP A 13 17.97 5.77 -14.23
N VAL A 14 16.97 4.88 -14.20
CA VAL A 14 17.06 3.59 -14.91
C VAL A 14 17.20 3.79 -16.43
N ALA A 15 16.48 4.75 -17.02
CA ALA A 15 16.64 5.07 -18.44
C ALA A 15 18.05 5.56 -18.80
N ASN A 16 18.77 6.19 -17.86
CA ASN A 16 20.18 6.57 -18.05
C ASN A 16 21.15 5.39 -17.85
N ILE A 17 20.75 4.36 -17.09
CA ILE A 17 21.56 3.14 -16.89
C ILE A 17 21.44 2.24 -18.11
N ASP A 18 20.20 1.91 -18.48
CA ASP A 18 19.87 1.09 -19.64
C ASP A 18 18.44 1.40 -20.11
N SER A 19 18.33 2.08 -21.24
CA SER A 19 17.04 2.45 -21.84
C SER A 19 16.20 1.24 -22.27
N SER A 20 16.83 0.09 -22.55
CA SER A 20 16.11 -1.14 -22.92
C SER A 20 15.42 -1.80 -21.73
N MET A 21 15.88 -1.50 -20.51
CA MET A 21 15.40 -2.10 -19.27
C MET A 21 14.35 -1.25 -18.54
N VAL A 22 13.91 -0.13 -19.13
CA VAL A 22 12.87 0.72 -18.56
C VAL A 22 11.57 -0.06 -18.36
N ALA A 23 11.16 -0.87 -19.35
CA ALA A 23 9.96 -1.71 -19.25
C ALA A 23 10.08 -2.79 -18.16
N THR A 24 11.30 -3.26 -17.85
CA THR A 24 11.53 -4.21 -16.74
C THR A 24 11.16 -3.61 -15.39
N THR A 25 11.31 -2.29 -15.20
CA THR A 25 10.93 -1.62 -13.94
C THR A 25 9.43 -1.63 -13.68
N ASP A 26 8.61 -1.76 -14.73
CA ASP A 26 7.15 -1.86 -14.58
C ASP A 26 6.72 -3.19 -13.95
N ALA A 27 7.58 -4.22 -13.96
CA ALA A 27 7.34 -5.47 -13.23
C ALA A 27 7.08 -5.21 -11.73
N TYR A 28 7.78 -4.25 -11.13
CA TYR A 28 7.54 -3.86 -9.74
C TYR A 28 6.11 -3.32 -9.55
N THR A 29 5.64 -2.49 -10.49
CA THR A 29 4.28 -1.95 -10.46
C THR A 29 3.24 -3.06 -10.63
N TYR A 30 3.47 -4.00 -11.54
CA TYR A 30 2.54 -5.10 -11.78
C TYR A 30 2.46 -6.08 -10.61
N ILE A 31 3.59 -6.36 -9.93
CA ILE A 31 3.58 -7.07 -8.64
C ILE A 31 2.72 -6.31 -7.64
N GLY A 32 2.90 -4.99 -7.54
CA GLY A 32 2.09 -4.12 -6.68
C GLY A 32 0.58 -4.21 -6.95
N VAL A 33 0.17 -4.27 -8.22
CA VAL A 33 -1.24 -4.40 -8.63
C VAL A 33 -1.86 -5.73 -8.17
N VAL A 34 -1.11 -6.83 -8.26
CA VAL A 34 -1.59 -8.12 -7.73
C VAL A 34 -1.73 -8.05 -6.20
N VAL A 35 -0.75 -7.44 -5.53
CA VAL A 35 -0.74 -7.28 -4.06
C VAL A 35 -1.86 -6.35 -3.59
N GLU A 36 -2.28 -5.39 -4.42
CA GLU A 36 -3.40 -4.50 -4.16
C GLU A 36 -4.69 -5.27 -3.80
N VAL A 37 -4.90 -6.44 -4.41
CA VAL A 37 -6.03 -7.33 -4.10
C VAL A 37 -6.03 -7.76 -2.63
N LEU A 38 -4.86 -8.09 -2.06
CA LEU A 38 -4.74 -8.40 -0.64
C LEU A 38 -4.94 -7.18 0.25
N ASN A 39 -4.39 -6.05 -0.19
CA ASN A 39 -4.39 -4.78 0.52
C ASN A 39 -5.77 -4.14 0.62
N GLU A 40 -6.62 -4.33 -0.39
CA GLU A 40 -7.99 -3.81 -0.41
C GLU A 40 -9.02 -4.75 0.18
N GLY A 41 -8.68 -6.02 0.38
CA GLY A 41 -9.54 -7.00 1.02
C GLY A 41 -9.73 -6.72 2.52
N LEU A 42 -9.08 -7.51 3.37
CA LEU A 42 -9.22 -7.41 4.82
C LEU A 42 -8.82 -6.05 5.42
N PRO A 43 -7.78 -5.33 4.96
CA PRO A 43 -7.38 -4.08 5.59
C PRO A 43 -8.42 -2.97 5.45
N ARG A 44 -9.26 -2.97 4.40
CA ARG A 44 -10.39 -2.02 4.30
C ARG A 44 -11.42 -2.23 5.41
N ALA A 45 -11.59 -3.46 5.91
CA ALA A 45 -12.50 -3.74 7.01
C ALA A 45 -12.03 -3.16 8.36
N ALA A 46 -10.75 -2.77 8.47
CA ALA A 46 -10.20 -2.17 9.69
C ALA A 46 -11.01 -0.93 10.13
N TRP A 47 -11.43 -0.09 9.20
CA TRP A 47 -12.18 1.14 9.51
C TRP A 47 -13.51 0.88 10.23
N VAL A 48 -14.22 -0.19 9.86
CA VAL A 48 -15.54 -0.51 10.43
C VAL A 48 -15.41 -1.31 11.73
N ILE A 49 -14.39 -2.17 11.83
CA ILE A 49 -14.25 -3.14 12.92
C ILE A 49 -13.29 -2.65 14.01
N ILE A 50 -12.11 -2.18 13.62
CA ILE A 50 -11.09 -1.63 14.55
C ILE A 50 -11.48 -0.20 14.93
N GLY A 51 -12.11 0.57 14.04
CA GLY A 51 -12.59 1.93 14.34
C GLY A 51 -13.81 1.98 15.28
N ASP A 52 -14.43 0.84 15.61
CA ASP A 52 -15.61 0.80 16.49
C ASP A 52 -15.25 1.14 17.94
N VAL A 53 -15.51 2.39 18.33
CA VAL A 53 -15.24 2.93 19.68
C VAL A 53 -16.05 2.25 20.79
N LYS A 54 -17.12 1.51 20.46
CA LYS A 54 -17.87 0.74 21.46
C LYS A 54 -17.13 -0.53 21.88
N ARG A 55 -16.15 -0.98 21.10
CA ARG A 55 -15.28 -2.11 21.47
C ARG A 55 -14.17 -1.65 22.39
N SER A 56 -13.83 -2.49 23.36
CA SER A 56 -12.70 -2.21 24.25
C SER A 56 -11.40 -2.06 23.46
N PHE A 57 -10.52 -1.15 23.89
CA PHE A 57 -9.23 -0.92 23.25
C PHE A 57 -8.41 -2.21 23.13
N LYS A 58 -8.45 -3.07 24.14
CA LYS A 58 -7.77 -4.38 24.15
C LYS A 58 -8.27 -5.34 23.05
N SER A 59 -9.57 -5.30 22.74
CA SER A 59 -10.17 -6.07 21.66
C SER A 59 -9.78 -5.51 20.29
N ARG A 60 -9.90 -4.20 20.11
CA ARG A 60 -9.48 -3.47 18.88
C ARG A 60 -8.00 -3.75 18.57
N LEU A 61 -7.15 -3.69 19.58
CA LEU A 61 -5.72 -3.97 19.48
C LEU A 61 -5.43 -5.44 19.11
N GLY A 62 -6.16 -6.40 19.69
CA GLY A 62 -6.04 -7.81 19.29
C GLY A 62 -6.41 -8.07 17.83
N ILE A 63 -7.45 -7.39 17.33
CA ILE A 63 -7.85 -7.46 15.91
C ILE A 63 -6.78 -6.84 15.00
N ALA A 64 -6.16 -5.72 15.41
CA ALA A 64 -5.05 -5.12 14.69
C ALA A 64 -3.84 -6.07 14.59
N HIS A 65 -3.44 -6.72 15.69
CA HIS A 65 -2.37 -7.72 15.66
C HIS A 65 -2.70 -8.91 14.75
N SER A 66 -3.93 -9.44 14.81
CA SER A 66 -4.39 -10.49 13.89
C SER A 66 -4.30 -10.07 12.43
N LEU A 67 -4.74 -8.86 12.11
CA LEU A 67 -4.71 -8.34 10.75
C LEU A 67 -3.28 -8.20 10.23
N ILE A 68 -2.37 -7.61 11.02
CA ILE A 68 -0.96 -7.43 10.63
C ILE A 68 -0.28 -8.78 10.45
N ALA A 69 -0.46 -9.71 11.39
CA ALA A 69 0.15 -11.04 11.29
C ALA A 69 -0.37 -11.83 10.08
N PHE A 70 -1.68 -11.77 9.83
CA PHE A 70 -2.28 -12.45 8.69
C PHE A 70 -1.85 -11.84 7.35
N GLN A 71 -1.79 -10.51 7.27
CA GLN A 71 -1.31 -9.81 6.07
C GLN A 71 0.17 -10.08 5.80
N ALA A 72 1.01 -10.12 6.84
CA ALA A 72 2.41 -10.52 6.70
C ALA A 72 2.54 -11.95 6.15
N LEU A 73 1.73 -12.89 6.64
CA LEU A 73 1.71 -14.27 6.14
C LEU A 73 1.29 -14.33 4.66
N LEU A 74 0.20 -13.65 4.29
CA LEU A 74 -0.26 -13.61 2.90
C LEU A 74 0.75 -12.92 1.97
N GLY A 75 1.36 -11.83 2.41
CA GLY A 75 2.44 -11.15 1.69
C GLY A 75 3.66 -12.03 1.48
N LEU A 76 4.02 -12.83 2.47
CA LEU A 76 5.10 -13.80 2.36
C LEU A 76 4.75 -14.93 1.36
N ILE A 77 3.54 -15.49 1.46
CA ILE A 77 3.05 -16.50 0.50
C ILE A 77 3.09 -15.94 -0.93
N MET A 78 2.59 -14.72 -1.13
CA MET A 78 2.64 -14.04 -2.44
C MET A 78 4.07 -13.82 -2.92
N SER A 79 4.98 -13.42 -2.03
CA SER A 79 6.40 -13.26 -2.36
C SER A 79 7.00 -14.57 -2.86
N VAL A 80 6.73 -15.69 -2.18
CA VAL A 80 7.19 -17.02 -2.61
C VAL A 80 6.59 -17.44 -3.95
N ILE A 81 5.30 -17.15 -4.18
CA ILE A 81 4.63 -17.41 -5.45
C ILE A 81 5.31 -16.60 -6.57
N PHE A 82 5.58 -15.31 -6.37
CA PHE A 82 6.27 -14.49 -7.37
C PHE A 82 7.69 -14.95 -7.65
N VAL A 83 8.46 -15.33 -6.62
CA VAL A 83 9.81 -15.90 -6.81
C VAL A 83 9.75 -17.17 -7.65
N SER A 84 8.80 -18.06 -7.35
CA SER A 84 8.63 -19.34 -8.03
C SER A 84 8.12 -19.16 -9.47
N ALA A 85 7.19 -18.23 -9.68
CA ALA A 85 6.59 -17.91 -10.98
C ALA A 85 7.37 -16.84 -11.76
N ALA A 86 8.55 -16.42 -11.30
CA ALA A 86 9.27 -15.26 -11.83
C ALA A 86 9.52 -15.33 -13.34
N ARG A 87 9.79 -16.54 -13.86
CA ARG A 87 9.97 -16.76 -15.31
C ARG A 87 8.67 -16.51 -16.09
N GLY A 88 7.57 -17.15 -15.70
CA GLY A 88 6.28 -16.95 -16.34
C GLY A 88 5.77 -15.51 -16.21
N PHE A 89 6.02 -14.88 -15.06
CA PHE A 89 5.71 -13.46 -14.85
C PHE A 89 6.53 -12.57 -15.80
N SER A 90 7.83 -12.82 -15.92
CA SER A 90 8.71 -12.06 -16.83
C SER A 90 8.26 -12.23 -18.28
N ASP A 91 7.95 -13.45 -18.70
CA ASP A 91 7.51 -13.75 -20.07
C ASP A 91 6.16 -13.06 -20.41
N ALA A 92 5.27 -12.90 -19.43
CA ALA A 92 3.96 -12.27 -19.63
C ALA A 92 3.99 -10.73 -19.56
N PHE A 93 4.87 -10.16 -18.73
CA PHE A 93 4.81 -8.74 -18.37
C PHE A 93 6.03 -7.91 -18.76
N VAL A 94 7.10 -8.53 -19.28
CA VAL A 94 8.32 -7.82 -19.69
C VAL A 94 8.73 -8.21 -21.11
N PRO A 95 8.79 -7.25 -22.06
CA PRO A 95 9.20 -7.53 -23.43
C PRO A 95 10.72 -7.67 -23.55
N GLY A 96 11.21 -8.72 -24.23
CA GLY A 96 12.50 -8.81 -24.93
C GLY A 96 13.82 -8.47 -24.19
N ALA A 97 14.78 -9.41 -24.25
CA ALA A 97 16.24 -9.21 -24.20
C ALA A 97 16.91 -8.76 -22.88
N ALA A 98 16.67 -9.49 -21.79
CA ALA A 98 17.70 -9.88 -20.81
C ALA A 98 17.06 -10.83 -19.78
N LYS A 99 16.60 -12.01 -20.25
CA LYS A 99 15.72 -12.90 -19.44
C LYS A 99 16.25 -13.13 -18.03
N ASP A 100 17.55 -13.35 -17.87
CA ASP A 100 18.13 -13.59 -16.53
C ASP A 100 18.13 -12.35 -15.64
N VAL A 101 18.40 -11.16 -16.19
CA VAL A 101 18.36 -9.90 -15.43
C VAL A 101 16.93 -9.57 -15.04
N THR A 102 15.97 -9.75 -15.94
CA THR A 102 14.54 -9.55 -15.69
C THR A 102 14.01 -10.53 -14.65
N ILE A 103 14.34 -11.83 -14.77
CA ILE A 103 13.94 -12.84 -13.78
C ILE A 103 14.51 -12.49 -12.40
N ASN A 104 15.77 -12.07 -12.34
CA ASN A 104 16.38 -11.64 -11.08
C ASN A 104 15.71 -10.37 -10.53
N TYR A 105 15.37 -9.41 -11.38
CA TYR A 105 14.62 -8.22 -11.00
C TYR A 105 13.26 -8.58 -10.38
N VAL A 106 12.51 -9.50 -11.01
CA VAL A 106 11.23 -9.99 -10.50
C VAL A 106 11.41 -10.72 -9.17
N ARG A 107 12.43 -11.58 -9.03
CA ARG A 107 12.71 -12.29 -7.77
C ARG A 107 13.04 -11.36 -6.61
N ILE A 108 13.82 -10.31 -6.86
CA ILE A 108 14.10 -9.28 -5.85
C ILE A 108 12.80 -8.54 -5.53
N SER A 109 12.11 -8.05 -6.55
CA SER A 109 10.88 -7.26 -6.39
C SER A 109 9.72 -8.03 -5.77
N ALA A 110 9.72 -9.37 -5.83
CA ALA A 110 8.70 -10.24 -5.26
C ALA A 110 8.43 -9.95 -3.77
N PHE A 111 9.49 -9.67 -3.00
CA PHE A 111 9.37 -9.38 -1.57
C PHE A 111 8.76 -8.01 -1.26
N SER A 112 8.53 -7.17 -2.28
CA SER A 112 7.70 -5.96 -2.12
C SER A 112 6.25 -6.31 -1.75
N ALA A 113 5.79 -7.53 -2.07
CA ALA A 113 4.49 -8.02 -1.63
C ALA A 113 4.40 -8.10 -0.09
N LEU A 114 5.45 -8.60 0.56
CA LEU A 114 5.53 -8.68 2.01
C LEU A 114 5.56 -7.30 2.66
N SER A 115 6.45 -6.40 2.20
CA SER A 115 6.53 -5.06 2.77
C SER A 115 5.23 -4.28 2.56
N SER A 116 4.63 -4.36 1.37
CA SER A 116 3.38 -3.67 1.03
C SER A 116 2.20 -4.12 1.89
N THR A 117 2.01 -5.43 2.07
CA THR A 117 0.92 -5.97 2.91
C THR A 117 1.07 -5.58 4.38
N ILE A 118 2.28 -5.62 4.93
CA ILE A 118 2.57 -5.14 6.29
C ILE A 118 2.28 -3.65 6.40
N GLU A 119 2.79 -2.85 5.46
CA GLU A 119 2.66 -1.39 5.47
C GLU A 119 1.18 -0.97 5.45
N VAL A 120 0.38 -1.56 4.56
CA VAL A 120 -1.05 -1.27 4.45
C VAL A 120 -1.82 -1.76 5.68
N ALA A 121 -1.48 -2.93 6.23
CA ALA A 121 -2.13 -3.46 7.43
C ALA A 121 -1.86 -2.56 8.65
N VAL A 122 -0.61 -2.14 8.84
CA VAL A 122 -0.21 -1.22 9.92
C VAL A 122 -0.88 0.13 9.70
N ALA A 123 -0.80 0.71 8.51
CA ALA A 123 -1.36 2.03 8.23
C ALA A 123 -2.88 2.07 8.47
N ASN A 124 -3.63 1.06 8.01
CA ASN A 124 -5.08 1.01 8.24
C ASN A 124 -5.42 0.73 9.71
N SER A 125 -4.70 -0.19 10.37
CA SER A 125 -4.95 -0.51 11.78
C SER A 125 -4.70 0.69 12.69
N THR A 126 -3.63 1.43 12.43
CA THR A 126 -3.20 2.56 13.25
C THR A 126 -4.09 3.78 13.08
N ARG A 127 -4.49 4.09 11.84
CA ARG A 127 -5.51 5.11 11.60
C ARG A 127 -6.85 4.74 12.24
N ALA A 128 -7.27 3.47 12.17
CA ALA A 128 -8.47 3.00 12.84
C ALA A 128 -8.37 2.97 14.38
N LEU A 129 -7.16 3.11 14.94
CA LEU A 129 -6.88 3.26 16.37
C LEU A 129 -6.60 4.72 16.76
N ASP A 130 -6.89 5.69 15.88
CA ASP A 130 -6.66 7.12 16.10
C ASP A 130 -5.17 7.48 16.32
N LYS A 131 -4.26 6.73 15.67
CA LYS A 131 -2.80 6.96 15.65
C LYS A 131 -2.28 7.26 14.24
N PRO A 132 -2.56 8.46 13.68
CA PRO A 132 -2.20 8.82 12.30
C PRO A 132 -0.70 9.16 12.11
N ASP A 133 0.05 9.31 13.20
CA ASP A 133 1.49 9.54 13.26
C ASP A 133 2.30 8.37 12.66
N ILE A 134 1.84 7.13 12.86
CA ILE A 134 2.54 5.94 12.36
C ILE A 134 2.61 5.93 10.81
N PRO A 135 1.51 6.06 10.05
CA PRO A 135 1.56 6.16 8.58
C PRO A 135 2.46 7.28 8.06
N LEU A 136 2.52 8.41 8.78
CA LEU A 136 3.37 9.54 8.41
C LEU A 136 4.85 9.17 8.54
N ILE A 137 5.24 8.53 9.65
CA ILE A 137 6.62 8.07 9.87
C ILE A 137 7.03 7.03 8.84
N ILE A 138 6.15 6.06 8.54
CA ILE A 138 6.38 5.06 7.48
C ILE A 138 6.69 5.78 6.15
N SER A 139 5.80 6.68 5.72
CA SER A 139 5.92 7.37 4.43
C SER A 139 7.17 8.28 4.36
N SER A 140 7.48 8.96 5.46
CA SER A 140 8.64 9.87 5.56
C SER A 140 9.95 9.11 5.55
N THR A 141 10.03 8.01 6.31
CA THR A 141 11.19 7.11 6.34
C THR A 141 11.45 6.53 4.96
N LYS A 142 10.40 6.00 4.33
CA LYS A 142 10.46 5.43 2.99
C LYS A 142 10.98 6.44 1.97
N PHE A 143 10.47 7.67 2.00
CA PHE A 143 10.88 8.74 1.09
C PHE A 143 12.32 9.20 1.33
N ALA A 144 12.70 9.45 2.58
CA ALA A 144 14.03 9.95 2.91
C ALA A 144 15.12 8.91 2.58
N ILE A 145 14.92 7.65 2.97
CA ILE A 145 15.90 6.59 2.71
C ILE A 145 16.01 6.32 1.20
N ASN A 146 14.88 6.24 0.48
CA ASN A 146 14.91 6.02 -0.97
C ASN A 146 15.70 7.11 -1.71
N ILE A 147 15.46 8.39 -1.40
CA ILE A 147 16.20 9.48 -2.05
C ILE A 147 17.69 9.42 -1.74
N VAL A 148 18.05 9.22 -0.47
CA VAL A 148 19.45 9.20 -0.07
C VAL A 148 20.19 8.03 -0.73
N LEU A 149 19.63 6.83 -0.69
CA LEU A 149 20.27 5.65 -1.26
C LEU A 149 20.36 5.72 -2.79
N ASP A 150 19.30 6.13 -3.48
CA ASP A 150 19.35 6.27 -4.93
C ASP A 150 20.33 7.39 -5.35
N PHE A 151 20.40 8.49 -4.59
CA PHE A 151 21.36 9.55 -4.89
C PHE A 151 22.80 9.08 -4.72
N LEU A 152 23.09 8.35 -3.65
CA LEU A 152 24.44 7.88 -3.32
C LEU A 152 24.93 6.72 -4.20
N ILE A 153 24.03 5.86 -4.69
CA ILE A 153 24.39 4.57 -5.31
C ILE A 153 24.04 4.53 -6.81
N ILE A 154 23.00 5.23 -7.25
CA ILE A 154 22.44 5.08 -8.61
C ILE A 154 22.57 6.36 -9.45
N SER A 155 22.53 7.54 -8.83
CA SER A 155 22.55 8.80 -9.57
C SER A 155 23.82 9.00 -10.41
N LYS A 156 23.78 9.91 -11.38
CA LYS A 156 24.97 10.31 -12.16
C LYS A 156 26.14 10.82 -11.29
N PHE A 157 25.87 11.21 -10.04
CA PHE A 157 26.84 11.74 -9.08
C PHE A 157 27.10 10.76 -7.92
N HIS A 158 26.84 9.46 -8.12
CA HIS A 158 27.00 8.44 -7.09
C HIS A 158 28.44 8.38 -6.55
N VAL A 159 28.59 7.97 -5.29
CA VAL A 159 29.89 7.88 -4.63
C VAL A 159 30.54 6.52 -4.92
N GLY A 160 31.76 6.54 -5.45
CA GLY A 160 32.56 5.33 -5.76
C GLY A 160 32.60 4.97 -7.25
N SER A 161 33.42 3.96 -7.59
CA SER A 161 33.71 3.54 -8.98
C SER A 161 32.82 2.40 -9.50
N HIS A 162 31.72 2.09 -8.82
CA HIS A 162 30.81 1.01 -9.20
C HIS A 162 29.93 1.40 -10.38
N ARG A 163 29.51 0.42 -11.20
CA ARG A 163 28.56 0.66 -12.29
C ARG A 163 27.14 0.38 -11.81
N PRO A 164 26.23 1.37 -11.81
CA PRO A 164 24.83 1.16 -11.43
C PRO A 164 24.15 0.14 -12.33
N THR A 165 23.30 -0.72 -11.74
CA THR A 165 22.53 -1.73 -12.47
C THR A 165 21.05 -1.66 -12.09
N VAL A 166 20.19 -2.19 -12.96
CA VAL A 166 18.73 -2.21 -12.75
C VAL A 166 18.33 -3.09 -11.55
N THR A 167 19.08 -4.17 -11.29
CA THR A 167 18.86 -5.02 -10.10
C THR A 167 19.32 -4.36 -8.80
N MET A 168 20.30 -3.44 -8.86
CA MET A 168 20.66 -2.61 -7.71
C MET A 168 19.53 -1.63 -7.36
N GLN A 169 18.86 -1.05 -8.36
CA GLN A 169 17.66 -0.24 -8.17
C GLN A 169 16.51 -1.02 -7.50
N ALA A 170 16.23 -2.24 -7.97
CA ALA A 170 15.23 -3.11 -7.34
C ALA A 170 15.55 -3.38 -5.86
N SER A 171 16.83 -3.67 -5.57
CA SER A 171 17.31 -3.99 -4.23
C SER A 171 17.19 -2.81 -3.28
N ILE A 172 17.58 -1.60 -3.71
CA ILE A 172 17.44 -0.38 -2.90
C ILE A 172 15.97 -0.11 -2.59
N ARG A 173 15.11 -0.17 -3.62
CA ARG A 173 13.68 0.04 -3.44
C ARG A 173 13.07 -0.97 -2.47
N LEU A 174 13.40 -2.26 -2.62
CA LEU A 174 12.96 -3.30 -1.70
C LEU A 174 13.45 -3.05 -0.27
N ALA A 175 14.73 -2.69 -0.11
CA ALA A 175 15.30 -2.41 1.21
C ALA A 175 14.56 -1.26 1.90
N CYS A 176 14.30 -0.16 1.17
CA CYS A 176 13.55 0.97 1.69
C CYS A 176 12.13 0.57 2.12
N ASP A 177 11.42 -0.17 1.28
CA ASP A 177 10.07 -0.64 1.55
C ASP A 177 10.01 -1.60 2.75
N MET A 178 10.99 -2.49 2.88
CA MET A 178 11.08 -3.40 4.01
C MET A 178 11.43 -2.66 5.30
N THR A 179 12.38 -1.72 5.24
CA THR A 179 12.74 -0.88 6.38
C THR A 179 11.55 -0.04 6.84
N SER A 180 10.80 0.60 5.93
CA SER A 180 9.62 1.39 6.30
C SER A 180 8.53 0.53 6.95
N ALA A 181 8.29 -0.67 6.42
CA ALA A 181 7.35 -1.62 7.00
C ALA A 181 7.76 -2.06 8.41
N ILE A 182 9.04 -2.43 8.61
CA ILE A 182 9.57 -2.83 9.93
C ILE A 182 9.50 -1.67 10.92
N VAL A 183 9.93 -0.47 10.54
CA VAL A 183 9.85 0.73 11.39
C VAL A 183 8.41 1.01 11.80
N GLY A 184 7.46 0.90 10.86
CA GLY A 184 6.03 1.04 11.13
C GLY A 184 5.52 0.04 12.17
N VAL A 185 5.89 -1.23 12.04
CA VAL A 185 5.53 -2.28 13.00
C VAL A 185 6.14 -2.04 14.38
N VAL A 186 7.45 -1.76 14.44
CA VAL A 186 8.17 -1.50 15.70
C VAL A 186 7.56 -0.31 16.42
N TYR A 187 7.30 0.78 15.70
CA TYR A 187 6.72 1.98 16.28
C TYR A 187 5.28 1.73 16.76
N PHE A 188 4.46 1.01 15.98
CA PHE A 188 3.13 0.58 16.40
C PHE A 188 3.16 -0.18 17.73
N PHE A 189 3.93 -1.26 17.81
CA PHE A 189 4.03 -2.05 19.05
C PHE A 189 4.54 -1.22 20.22
N SER A 190 5.51 -0.32 19.99
CA SER A 190 6.08 0.53 21.03
C SER A 190 5.07 1.50 21.64
N ILE A 191 4.11 2.01 20.86
CA ILE A 191 3.15 3.01 21.36
C ILE A 191 1.82 2.41 21.82
N THR A 192 1.42 1.23 21.32
CA THR A 192 0.10 0.65 21.63
C THR A 192 0.17 -0.55 22.56
N SER A 193 1.24 -1.33 22.48
CA SER A 193 1.29 -2.69 23.00
C SER A 193 2.24 -2.83 24.19
N ILE A 194 3.12 -1.85 24.38
CA ILE A 194 4.08 -1.77 25.45
C ILE A 194 3.67 -0.66 26.41
N ASP A 195 3.59 -1.00 27.70
CA ASP A 195 3.38 -0.01 28.76
C ASP A 195 4.57 0.02 29.72
N LYS A 196 4.99 1.24 30.07
CA LYS A 196 6.05 1.52 31.04
C LYS A 196 5.39 1.89 32.36
N LEU A 197 5.02 0.88 33.14
CA LEU A 197 4.61 1.07 34.53
C LEU A 197 5.79 0.75 35.45
N ALA A 198 6.23 1.72 36.25
CA ALA A 198 7.24 1.55 37.29
C ALA A 198 8.53 0.81 36.84
N HIS A 199 9.13 1.26 35.73
CA HIS A 199 10.36 0.70 35.13
C HIS A 199 10.28 -0.77 34.65
N LYS A 200 9.11 -1.41 34.68
CA LYS A 200 8.88 -2.73 34.09
C LYS A 200 8.12 -2.60 32.77
N TRP A 201 8.63 -3.27 31.74
CA TRP A 201 7.97 -3.36 30.45
C TRP A 201 6.88 -4.42 30.55
N THR A 202 5.62 -4.00 30.41
CA THR A 202 4.47 -4.92 30.42
C THR A 202 3.81 -4.98 29.06
N TRP A 203 3.64 -6.19 28.54
CA TRP A 203 2.92 -6.41 27.29
C TRP A 203 1.42 -6.33 27.55
N ARG A 204 0.77 -5.29 27.03
CA ARG A 204 -0.69 -5.11 27.08
C ARG A 204 -1.42 -5.76 25.89
N ALA A 205 -0.67 -6.27 24.91
CA ALA A 205 -1.17 -6.83 23.67
C ALA A 205 -2.00 -8.12 23.90
N SER A 206 -3.18 -8.19 23.28
CA SER A 206 -3.83 -9.47 23.03
C SER A 206 -3.12 -10.16 21.86
N PRO A 207 -2.78 -11.45 21.97
CA PRO A 207 -2.13 -12.19 20.88
C PRO A 207 -3.06 -12.27 19.66
N PRO A 208 -2.50 -12.42 18.44
CA PRO A 208 -3.31 -12.64 17.25
C PRO A 208 -4.20 -13.87 17.42
N SER A 209 -5.47 -13.73 17.06
CA SER A 209 -6.48 -14.79 17.12
C SER A 209 -7.23 -14.93 15.79
N LEU A 210 -7.57 -16.17 15.44
CA LEU A 210 -8.36 -16.49 14.25
C LEU A 210 -9.79 -15.95 14.36
N THR A 211 -10.37 -15.95 15.57
CA THR A 211 -11.71 -15.38 15.81
C THR A 211 -11.73 -13.89 15.48
N ALA A 212 -10.69 -13.13 15.87
CA ALA A 212 -10.58 -11.72 15.52
C ALA A 212 -10.44 -11.49 14.00
N LEU A 213 -9.78 -12.40 13.30
CA LEU A 213 -9.63 -12.34 11.84
C LEU A 213 -10.96 -12.61 11.11
N LEU A 214 -11.75 -13.59 11.58
CA LEU A 214 -13.05 -13.93 10.99
C LEU A 214 -14.04 -12.76 11.05
N VAL A 215 -13.92 -11.89 12.05
CA VAL A 215 -14.75 -10.67 12.14
C VAL A 215 -14.46 -9.70 10.99
N LEU A 216 -13.23 -9.69 10.45
CA LEU A 216 -12.84 -8.86 9.30
C LEU A 216 -13.25 -9.49 7.95
N ALA A 217 -13.45 -10.80 7.91
CA ALA A 217 -13.63 -11.56 6.67
C ALA A 217 -14.87 -11.13 5.88
N ARG A 218 -16.02 -10.96 6.55
CA ARG A 218 -17.29 -10.63 5.88
C ARG A 218 -17.26 -9.29 5.14
N PRO A 219 -16.89 -8.15 5.77
CA PRO A 219 -16.74 -6.88 5.06
C PRO A 219 -15.57 -6.88 4.06
N GLY A 220 -14.46 -7.54 4.39
CA GLY A 220 -13.28 -7.59 3.52
C GLY A 220 -13.45 -8.44 2.25
N PHE A 221 -14.39 -9.40 2.24
CA PHE A 221 -14.59 -10.28 1.08
C PHE A 221 -15.16 -9.52 -0.12
N ILE A 222 -16.10 -8.60 0.09
CA ILE A 222 -16.72 -7.84 -1.01
C ILE A 222 -15.67 -6.96 -1.70
N THR A 223 -14.89 -6.21 -0.91
CA THR A 223 -13.83 -5.34 -1.44
C THR A 223 -12.69 -6.15 -2.07
N PHE A 224 -12.38 -7.32 -1.51
CA PHE A 224 -11.44 -8.27 -2.11
C PHE A 224 -11.88 -8.71 -3.50
N VAL A 225 -13.14 -9.14 -3.66
CA VAL A 225 -13.66 -9.60 -4.96
C VAL A 225 -13.69 -8.45 -5.98
N GLU A 226 -14.16 -7.28 -5.57
CA GLU A 226 -14.14 -6.07 -6.41
C GLU A 226 -12.71 -5.74 -6.89
N SER A 227 -11.75 -5.73 -5.96
CA SER A 227 -10.34 -5.49 -6.26
C SER A 227 -9.75 -6.54 -7.18
N ALA A 228 -10.06 -7.82 -6.93
CA ALA A 228 -9.60 -8.94 -7.74
C ALA A 228 -10.07 -8.82 -9.19
N ILE A 229 -11.35 -8.50 -9.42
CA ILE A 229 -11.90 -8.30 -10.76
C ILE A 229 -11.21 -7.13 -11.44
N ARG A 230 -11.13 -5.97 -10.76
CA ARG A 230 -10.52 -4.76 -11.32
C ARG A 230 -9.05 -4.97 -11.70
N ASN A 231 -8.28 -5.58 -10.80
CA ASN A 231 -6.85 -5.81 -11.00
C ASN A 231 -6.60 -6.93 -12.03
N ALA A 232 -7.45 -7.97 -12.10
CA ALA A 232 -7.36 -8.99 -13.14
C ALA A 232 -7.62 -8.40 -14.53
N LEU A 233 -8.67 -7.59 -14.70
CA LEU A 233 -8.97 -6.91 -15.96
C LEU A 233 -7.84 -5.96 -16.37
N TYR A 234 -7.27 -5.23 -15.40
CA TYR A 234 -6.13 -4.36 -15.64
C TYR A 234 -4.90 -5.16 -16.10
N LEU A 235 -4.53 -6.23 -15.40
CA LEU A 235 -3.36 -7.04 -15.77
C LEU A 235 -3.57 -7.72 -17.13
N TRP A 236 -4.79 -8.15 -17.44
CA TRP A 236 -5.12 -8.68 -18.77
C TRP A 236 -4.87 -7.65 -19.87
N LEU A 237 -5.33 -6.40 -19.70
CA LEU A 237 -5.03 -5.31 -20.62
C LEU A 237 -3.51 -5.09 -20.77
N VAL A 238 -2.77 -5.08 -19.65
CA VAL A 238 -1.31 -4.93 -19.66
C VAL A 238 -0.63 -6.03 -20.46
N THR A 239 -1.02 -7.30 -20.26
CA THR A 239 -0.42 -8.41 -21.02
C THR A 239 -0.64 -8.26 -22.52
N GLY A 240 -1.82 -7.78 -22.94
CA GLY A 240 -2.10 -7.47 -24.35
C GLY A 240 -1.21 -6.36 -24.90
N ILE A 241 -0.94 -5.32 -24.10
CA ILE A 241 -0.05 -4.22 -24.49
C ILE A 241 1.40 -4.67 -24.60
N VAL A 242 1.89 -5.46 -23.65
CA VAL A 242 3.25 -6.01 -23.66
C VAL A 242 3.44 -6.93 -24.87
N ALA A 243 2.42 -7.71 -25.24
CA ALA A 243 2.44 -8.57 -26.41
C ALA A 243 2.59 -7.81 -27.74
N MET A 244 2.23 -6.52 -27.80
CA MET A 244 2.43 -5.67 -28.98
C MET A 244 3.90 -5.22 -29.17
N GLY A 245 4.78 -5.49 -28.20
CA GLY A 245 6.22 -5.26 -28.29
C GLY A 245 6.76 -4.16 -27.38
N SER A 246 8.09 -3.98 -27.40
CA SER A 246 8.83 -3.11 -26.47
C SER A 246 8.45 -1.64 -26.56
N GLY A 247 8.16 -1.13 -27.76
CA GLY A 247 7.73 0.26 -27.96
C GLY A 247 6.41 0.57 -27.26
N TYR A 248 5.40 -0.29 -27.43
CA TYR A 248 4.10 -0.15 -26.76
C TYR A 248 4.18 -0.31 -25.25
N ALA A 249 4.96 -1.29 -24.77
CA ALA A 249 5.20 -1.48 -23.35
C ALA A 249 5.86 -0.25 -22.69
N THR A 250 6.85 0.35 -23.37
CA THR A 250 7.53 1.55 -22.88
C THR A 250 6.58 2.74 -22.87
N ALA A 251 5.81 2.94 -23.95
CA ALA A 251 4.81 4.01 -24.03
C ALA A 251 3.73 3.87 -22.94
N TRP A 252 3.30 2.63 -22.66
CA TRP A 252 2.39 2.33 -21.56
C TRP A 252 2.99 2.65 -20.19
N GLY A 253 4.26 2.29 -19.97
CA GLY A 253 4.99 2.65 -18.75
C GLY A 253 5.05 4.17 -18.53
N VAL A 254 5.26 4.96 -19.59
CA VAL A 254 5.23 6.43 -19.54
C VAL A 254 3.83 6.94 -19.24
N PHE A 255 2.82 6.49 -20.00
CA PHE A 255 1.42 6.86 -19.81
C PHE A 255 0.96 6.60 -18.37
N ASN A 256 1.24 5.40 -17.82
CA ASN A 256 0.85 5.06 -16.47
C ASN A 256 1.56 5.91 -15.42
N THR A 257 2.84 6.24 -15.63
CA THR A 257 3.57 7.11 -14.70
C THR A 257 2.92 8.48 -14.61
N ILE A 258 2.53 9.07 -15.76
CA ILE A 258 1.81 10.34 -15.83
C ILE A 258 0.43 10.20 -15.19
N ARG A 259 -0.36 9.19 -15.61
CA ARG A 259 -1.72 8.96 -15.12
C ARG A 259 -1.74 8.82 -13.59
N TRP A 260 -0.91 7.95 -13.04
CA TRP A 260 -0.91 7.69 -11.60
C TRP A 260 -0.35 8.88 -10.82
N GLY A 261 0.81 9.39 -11.24
CA GLY A 261 1.52 10.41 -10.48
C GLY A 261 0.91 11.80 -10.57
N LEU A 262 0.59 12.26 -11.78
CA LEU A 262 0.10 13.61 -12.03
C LEU A 262 -1.41 13.72 -11.83
N ILE A 263 -2.18 12.69 -12.18
CA ILE A 263 -3.66 12.77 -12.21
C ILE A 263 -4.27 12.04 -11.00
N MET A 264 -3.97 10.76 -10.80
CA MET A 264 -4.64 9.97 -9.76
C MET A 264 -4.28 10.41 -8.34
N VAL A 265 -3.02 10.75 -8.05
CA VAL A 265 -2.63 11.17 -6.68
C VAL A 265 -3.40 12.41 -6.21
N PRO A 266 -3.53 13.50 -7.00
CA PRO A 266 -4.39 14.62 -6.62
C PRO A 266 -5.86 14.23 -6.48
N VAL A 267 -6.40 13.46 -7.43
CA VAL A 267 -7.80 13.01 -7.40
C VAL A 267 -8.11 12.18 -6.14
N GLN A 268 -7.26 11.22 -5.80
CA GLN A 268 -7.40 10.40 -4.60
C GLN A 268 -7.23 11.23 -3.32
N SER A 269 -6.40 12.27 -3.35
CA SER A 269 -6.27 13.19 -2.21
C SER A 269 -7.55 13.99 -2.00
N LEU A 270 -8.18 14.47 -3.09
CA LEU A 270 -9.49 15.13 -3.05
C LEU A 270 -10.60 14.16 -2.61
N GLU A 271 -10.59 12.92 -3.11
CA GLU A 271 -11.51 11.87 -2.68
C GLU A 271 -11.38 11.60 -1.18
N ASN A 272 -10.16 11.37 -0.67
CA ASN A 272 -9.91 11.12 0.74
C ASN A 272 -10.35 12.30 1.62
N ALA A 273 -10.08 13.55 1.19
CA ALA A 273 -10.55 14.74 1.89
C ALA A 273 -12.08 14.84 1.87
N SER A 274 -12.70 14.61 0.71
CA SER A 274 -14.16 14.64 0.54
C SER A 274 -14.83 13.56 1.39
N LEU A 275 -14.29 12.34 1.42
CA LEU A 275 -14.77 11.25 2.25
C LEU A 275 -14.67 11.58 3.73
N ALA A 276 -13.64 12.30 4.17
CA ALA A 276 -13.55 12.77 5.55
C ALA A 276 -14.67 13.78 5.88
N PHE A 277 -14.89 14.78 5.04
CA PHE A 277 -15.97 15.77 5.24
C PHE A 277 -17.36 15.14 5.20
N VAL A 278 -17.64 14.35 4.16
CA VAL A 278 -18.93 13.64 4.01
C VAL A 278 -19.12 12.65 5.15
N GLY A 279 -18.08 11.92 5.56
CA GLY A 279 -18.11 11.00 6.68
C GLY A 279 -18.43 11.68 8.01
N HIS A 280 -17.82 12.83 8.29
CA HIS A 280 -18.13 13.63 9.48
C HIS A 280 -19.55 14.19 9.45
N ALA A 281 -20.00 14.73 8.32
CA ALA A 281 -21.37 15.25 8.16
C ALA A 281 -22.40 14.12 8.35
N TRP A 282 -22.19 12.97 7.70
CA TRP A 282 -23.03 11.79 7.85
C TRP A 282 -23.05 11.28 9.29
N GLY A 283 -21.89 11.25 9.96
CA GLY A 283 -21.77 10.82 11.36
C GLY A 283 -22.55 11.69 12.34
N ARG A 284 -22.50 13.02 12.16
CA ARG A 284 -23.30 13.98 12.95
C ARG A 284 -24.80 13.75 12.74
N TRP A 285 -25.24 13.71 11.49
CA TRP A 285 -26.63 13.48 11.13
C TRP A 285 -27.18 12.13 11.65
N ARG A 286 -26.39 11.05 11.59
CA ARG A 286 -26.80 9.74 12.14
C ARG A 286 -26.90 9.71 13.66
N HIS A 287 -26.12 10.51 14.37
CA HIS A 287 -26.25 10.65 15.82
C HIS A 287 -27.55 11.39 16.18
N GLU A 288 -27.93 12.41 15.42
CA GLU A 288 -29.15 13.18 15.64
C GLU A 288 -30.43 12.35 15.43
N ILE A 289 -30.46 11.51 14.39
CA ILE A 289 -31.64 10.68 14.06
C ILE A 289 -31.71 9.38 14.88
N GLY A 290 -30.59 8.96 15.48
CA GLY A 290 -30.50 7.72 16.23
C GLY A 290 -29.92 6.57 15.41
N ILE A 291 -28.85 5.98 15.95
CA ILE A 291 -27.97 4.99 15.29
C ILE A 291 -28.70 3.66 15.03
N ASN A 292 -29.76 3.37 15.80
CA ASN A 292 -30.53 2.12 15.71
C ASN A 292 -31.62 2.14 14.63
N GLU A 293 -31.96 3.32 14.09
CA GLU A 293 -32.97 3.44 13.06
C GLU A 293 -32.42 2.88 11.74
N ARG A 294 -33.01 1.80 11.22
CA ARG A 294 -32.50 1.09 10.03
C ARG A 294 -32.84 1.77 8.71
N ARG A 295 -33.84 2.66 8.70
CA ARG A 295 -34.29 3.42 7.52
C ARG A 295 -34.56 4.88 7.87
N PRO A 296 -33.53 5.65 8.26
CA PRO A 296 -33.70 7.07 8.54
C PRO A 296 -34.16 7.79 7.26
N LYS A 297 -35.20 8.63 7.37
CA LYS A 297 -35.69 9.47 6.27
C LYS A 297 -34.94 10.79 6.31
N CYS A 298 -34.24 11.13 5.23
CA CYS A 298 -33.49 12.38 5.09
C CYS A 298 -34.36 13.46 4.43
N GLY A 299 -34.45 14.64 5.04
CA GLY A 299 -35.14 15.80 4.47
C GLY A 299 -34.23 16.66 3.59
N ARG A 300 -34.82 17.52 2.73
CA ARG A 300 -34.05 18.49 1.91
C ARG A 300 -33.16 19.43 2.73
N ARG A 301 -33.54 19.75 3.97
CA ARG A 301 -32.77 20.61 4.89
C ARG A 301 -31.49 19.93 5.37
N ASP A 302 -31.52 18.63 5.63
CA ASP A 302 -30.37 17.86 6.10
C ASP A 302 -29.29 17.73 5.01
N LEU A 303 -29.72 17.61 3.75
CA LEU A 303 -28.84 17.56 2.58
C LEU A 303 -28.12 18.89 2.32
N LEU A 304 -28.79 20.03 2.57
CA LEU A 304 -28.24 21.35 2.34
C LEU A 304 -27.41 21.85 3.54
N GLY A 305 -27.79 21.49 4.76
CA GLY A 305 -27.01 21.81 5.97
C GLY A 305 -25.67 21.09 6.02
N GLY A 306 -25.64 19.78 5.71
CA GLY A 306 -24.43 18.97 5.81
C GLY A 306 -23.26 19.36 4.89
N VAL A 307 -23.51 20.16 3.85
CA VAL A 307 -22.49 20.61 2.86
C VAL A 307 -22.02 22.04 3.12
N PHE A 308 -22.79 22.87 3.83
CA PHE A 308 -22.53 24.32 3.93
C PHE A 308 -22.56 24.92 5.35
N SER A 309 -22.87 24.16 6.40
CA SER A 309 -22.82 24.70 7.76
C SER A 309 -21.44 24.47 8.41
N ASP A 310 -20.68 25.57 8.45
CA ASP A 310 -19.49 25.95 9.22
C ASP A 310 -18.33 24.96 9.37
N PRO A 311 -17.11 25.32 8.91
CA PRO A 311 -15.89 24.69 9.40
C PRO A 311 -15.61 25.13 10.85
N PRO A 312 -14.96 24.30 11.68
CA PRO A 312 -14.30 24.79 12.89
C PRO A 312 -13.14 25.75 12.54
#